data_AF-A0A7S1PJX8-F1
#
_entry.id   AF-A0A7S1PJX8-F1
#
_cell.length_a   1.000
_cell.length_b   1.000
_cell.length_c   1.000
_cell.angle_alpha   90.00
_cell.angle_beta   90.00
_cell.angle_gamma   90.00
#
_symmetry.space_group_name_H-M   'P 1'
#
loop_
_entity.id
_entity.type
_entity.pdbx_description
1 polymer ?
#
loop_
_entity_poly.entity_id
_entity_poly.type
_entity_poly.pdbx_seq_one_letter_code
_entity_poly.pdbx_strand_id
1 'polypeptide(L)'
;RLLEVGPAIQDASSWLDVFENSIGGRGVPLAPDRFDEMIQERTFTNGKTDKDFVKGKYRQTFDEVVSNATALWFSNLQWTDSEAEELAALLPFAKALQRIFLTGNKITSRGAMALVTKAKECPNLRMMNLADNPIEEDGEEDIRRQWASCKSIEGLRMGTLRAAEEVTLEVPARERV
;
A
#
# COMPACT_ATOMS: atom_id res chain seq x y z
N ARG A 1 -1.93 20.07 3.09
CA ARG A 1 -2.48 18.82 2.51
C ARG A 1 -3.26 19.25 1.28
N LEU A 2 -2.84 18.89 0.06
CA LEU A 2 -3.58 19.27 -1.14
C LEU A 2 -4.90 18.49 -1.11
N LEU A 3 -6.02 19.21 -1.08
CA LEU A 3 -7.33 18.61 -1.35
C LEU A 3 -7.45 18.54 -2.86
N GLU A 4 -7.47 17.34 -3.43
CA GLU A 4 -7.86 17.19 -4.83
C GLU A 4 -9.36 17.42 -4.94
N VAL A 5 -9.72 18.55 -5.56
CA VAL A 5 -11.11 18.94 -5.82
C VAL A 5 -11.56 18.20 -7.08
N GLY A 6 -12.12 16.99 -6.91
CA GLY A 6 -12.78 16.26 -7.99
C GLY A 6 -14.14 16.88 -8.38
N PRO A 7 -14.78 16.40 -9.47
CA PRO A 7 -16.08 16.90 -9.92
C PRO A 7 -17.16 16.84 -8.83
N ALA A 8 -17.07 15.86 -7.92
CA ALA A 8 -17.97 15.68 -6.79
C ALA A 8 -17.92 16.82 -5.75
N ILE A 9 -16.90 17.69 -5.80
CA ILE A 9 -16.71 18.80 -4.85
C ILE A 9 -17.21 20.14 -5.46
N GLN A 10 -17.49 20.20 -6.76
CA GLN A 10 -17.97 21.43 -7.42
C GLN A 10 -19.32 21.92 -6.89
N ASP A 11 -20.16 20.99 -6.40
CA ASP A 11 -21.49 21.27 -5.85
C ASP A 11 -21.56 21.17 -4.31
N ALA A 12 -20.41 21.10 -3.63
CA ALA A 12 -20.37 20.96 -2.17
C ALA A 12 -20.98 22.21 -1.49
N SER A 13 -22.01 22.00 -0.67
CA SER A 13 -22.74 23.07 0.02
C SER A 13 -22.17 23.38 1.40
N SER A 14 -21.30 22.52 1.92
CA SER A 14 -20.66 22.67 3.22
C SER A 14 -19.23 22.12 3.24
N TRP A 15 -18.43 22.56 4.21
CA TRP A 15 -17.10 21.96 4.46
C TRP A 15 -17.18 20.49 4.87
N LEU A 16 -18.32 20.04 5.41
CA LEU A 16 -18.56 18.62 5.69
C LEU A 16 -18.74 17.85 4.39
N ASP A 17 -19.46 18.39 3.41
CA ASP A 17 -19.63 17.78 2.08
C ASP A 17 -18.28 17.65 1.38
N VAL A 18 -17.44 18.69 1.48
CA VAL A 18 -16.06 18.65 0.96
C VAL A 18 -15.27 17.57 1.68
N PHE A 19 -15.37 17.44 3.00
CA PHE A 19 -14.61 16.45 3.77
C PHE A 19 -15.05 15.01 3.48
N GLU A 20 -16.35 14.77 3.37
CA GLU A 20 -16.94 13.46 3.08
C GLU A 20 -16.68 13.01 1.63
N ASN A 21 -16.64 13.95 0.68
CA ASN A 21 -16.41 13.67 -0.74
C ASN A 21 -14.98 13.93 -1.20
N SER A 22 -14.10 14.45 -0.33
CA SER A 22 -12.67 14.50 -0.60
C SER A 22 -12.08 13.10 -0.51
N ILE A 23 -11.22 12.76 -1.47
CA ILE A 23 -10.36 11.58 -1.43
C ILE A 23 -9.26 11.84 -0.39
N GLY A 24 -9.65 12.06 0.86
CA GLY A 24 -8.80 12.46 1.99
C GLY A 24 -8.10 11.28 2.67
N GLY A 25 -8.14 10.10 2.04
CA GLY A 25 -7.40 8.93 2.46
C GLY A 25 -5.89 9.21 2.48
N ARG A 26 -5.15 8.49 3.30
CA ARG A 26 -3.68 8.48 3.22
C ARG A 26 -3.32 7.75 1.92
N GLY A 27 -3.06 8.48 0.84
CA GLY A 27 -2.54 7.90 -0.41
C GLY A 27 -1.08 7.49 -0.27
N VAL A 28 -0.65 6.53 -1.09
CA VAL A 28 0.78 6.23 -1.28
C VAL A 28 1.46 7.50 -1.82
N PRO A 29 2.67 7.87 -1.38
CA PRO A 29 3.46 8.86 -2.11
C PRO A 29 3.62 8.39 -3.56
N LEU A 30 3.19 9.19 -4.54
CA LEU A 30 3.36 8.83 -5.95
C LEU A 30 4.84 8.61 -6.28
N ALA A 31 5.14 7.56 -7.04
CA ALA A 31 6.48 7.40 -7.60
C ALA A 31 6.84 8.65 -8.43
N PRO A 32 8.12 9.10 -8.45
CA PRO A 32 8.51 10.35 -9.10
C PRO A 32 8.02 10.48 -10.54
N ASP A 33 8.07 9.39 -11.33
CA ASP A 33 7.66 9.43 -12.72
C ASP A 33 6.14 9.61 -12.87
N ARG A 34 5.35 9.01 -11.96
CA ARG A 34 3.90 9.19 -11.92
C ARG A 34 3.52 10.60 -11.47
N PHE A 35 4.25 11.16 -10.51
CA PHE A 35 4.09 12.56 -10.12
C PHE A 35 4.45 13.50 -11.29
N ASP A 36 5.50 13.17 -12.04
CA ASP A 36 5.95 13.93 -13.20
C ASP A 36 4.89 13.95 -14.32
N GLU A 37 4.13 12.86 -14.52
CA GLU A 37 2.96 12.80 -15.41
C GLU A 37 1.80 13.65 -14.89
N MET A 38 1.38 13.40 -13.64
CA MET A 38 0.25 14.10 -13.01
C MET A 38 0.43 15.63 -13.03
N ILE A 39 1.62 16.12 -12.75
CA ILE A 39 1.90 17.55 -12.66
C ILE A 39 1.92 18.24 -14.04
N GLN A 40 2.04 17.48 -15.14
CA GLN A 40 1.91 18.05 -16.49
C GLN A 40 0.49 18.52 -16.76
N GLU A 41 -0.51 17.80 -16.28
CA GLU A 41 -1.93 18.10 -16.48
C GLU A 41 -2.43 19.25 -15.60
N ARG A 42 -1.63 19.68 -14.62
CA ARG A 42 -2.00 20.76 -13.69
C ARG A 42 -1.57 22.13 -14.22
N THR A 43 -2.37 23.15 -13.98
CA THR A 43 -2.07 24.55 -14.35
C THR A 43 -1.38 25.27 -13.19
N PHE A 44 -0.26 25.93 -13.48
CA PHE A 44 0.48 26.75 -12.51
C PHE A 44 0.43 28.21 -12.91
N THR A 45 0.45 29.11 -11.92
CA THR A 45 0.43 30.56 -12.12
C THR A 45 1.64 31.08 -12.90
N ASN A 46 2.83 30.45 -12.78
CA ASN A 46 4.00 30.81 -13.61
C ASN A 46 4.43 29.72 -14.61
N GLY A 47 3.51 28.85 -15.05
CA GLY A 47 3.74 27.95 -16.19
C GLY A 47 4.83 26.88 -15.97
N LYS A 48 5.79 26.77 -16.91
CA LYS A 48 6.78 25.67 -16.99
C LYS A 48 7.82 25.68 -15.86
N THR A 49 8.29 26.87 -15.47
CA THR A 49 9.37 27.01 -14.47
C THR A 49 8.95 26.51 -13.09
N ASP A 50 7.71 26.77 -12.68
CA ASP A 50 7.16 26.28 -11.41
C ASP A 50 7.07 24.75 -11.40
N LYS A 51 6.69 24.13 -12.53
CA LYS A 51 6.57 22.67 -12.64
C LYS A 51 7.91 21.98 -12.45
N ASP A 52 8.96 22.44 -13.13
CA ASP A 52 10.29 21.82 -13.03
C ASP A 52 10.85 21.96 -11.60
N PHE A 53 10.63 23.10 -10.95
CA PHE A 53 10.99 23.31 -9.54
C PHE A 53 10.22 22.37 -8.59
N VAL A 54 8.90 22.25 -8.77
CA VAL A 54 8.03 21.37 -7.95
C VAL A 54 8.41 19.91 -8.13
N LYS A 55 8.67 19.44 -9.36
CA LYS A 55 9.15 18.08 -9.63
C LYS A 55 10.47 17.79 -8.91
N GLY A 56 11.42 18.72 -9.00
CA GLY A 56 12.71 18.60 -8.32
C GLY A 56 12.54 18.48 -6.79
N LYS A 57 11.69 19.33 -6.21
CA LYS A 57 11.41 19.30 -4.77
C LYS A 57 10.66 18.05 -4.32
N TYR A 58 9.72 17.58 -5.12
CA TYR A 58 9.01 16.33 -4.85
C TYR A 58 9.96 15.15 -4.87
N ARG A 59 10.79 15.00 -5.91
CA ARG A 59 11.77 13.91 -6.04
C ARG A 59 12.75 13.90 -4.86
N GLN A 60 13.28 15.06 -4.48
CA GLN A 60 14.16 15.17 -3.29
C GLN A 60 13.46 14.67 -2.02
N THR A 61 12.24 15.14 -1.76
CA THR A 61 11.48 14.76 -0.55
C THR A 61 11.11 13.29 -0.58
N PHE A 62 10.72 12.78 -1.75
CA PHE A 62 10.39 11.38 -1.97
C PHE A 62 11.59 10.50 -1.65
N ASP A 63 12.76 10.80 -2.20
CA ASP A 63 13.98 10.03 -1.96
C ASP A 63 14.34 10.05 -0.48
N GLU A 64 14.30 11.20 0.19
CA GLU A 64 14.60 11.31 1.62
C GLU A 64 13.63 10.51 2.50
N VAL A 65 12.33 10.60 2.24
CA VAL A 65 11.30 9.99 3.10
C VAL A 65 11.13 8.51 2.80
N VAL A 66 11.03 8.13 1.53
CA VAL A 66 10.74 6.76 1.11
C VAL A 66 11.95 5.85 1.28
N SER A 67 13.16 6.32 0.98
CA SER A 67 14.36 5.49 1.12
C SER A 67 14.66 5.14 2.58
N ASN A 68 14.32 6.03 3.52
CA ASN A 68 14.58 5.87 4.96
C ASN A 68 13.42 5.25 5.75
N ALA A 69 12.22 5.15 5.16
CA ALA A 69 11.07 4.55 5.83
C ALA A 69 11.32 3.07 6.13
N THR A 70 11.24 2.68 7.41
CA THR A 70 11.40 1.28 7.85
C THR A 70 10.07 0.54 7.96
N ALA A 71 8.96 1.27 8.07
CA ALA A 71 7.61 0.70 8.14
C ALA A 71 6.58 1.58 7.44
N LEU A 72 5.65 0.96 6.72
CA LEU A 72 4.51 1.61 6.08
C LEU A 72 3.20 1.10 6.70
N TRP A 73 2.33 2.04 7.07
CA TRP A 73 1.09 1.78 7.80
C TRP A 73 -0.11 2.26 7.00
N PHE A 74 -0.81 1.32 6.36
CA PHE A 74 -1.90 1.58 5.43
C PHE A 74 -3.13 0.70 5.70
N SER A 75 -3.33 0.28 6.95
CA SER A 75 -4.49 -0.52 7.35
C SER A 75 -5.77 0.31 7.38
N ASN A 76 -6.90 -0.30 7.02
CA ASN A 76 -8.25 0.28 7.09
C ASN A 76 -8.44 1.58 6.29
N LEU A 77 -7.80 1.68 5.12
CA LEU A 77 -7.86 2.87 4.26
C LEU A 77 -8.81 2.72 3.06
N GLN A 78 -9.55 1.61 2.99
CA GLN A 78 -10.41 1.28 1.84
C GLN A 78 -9.61 1.15 0.53
N TRP A 79 -8.31 0.88 0.61
CA TRP A 79 -7.47 0.72 -0.57
C TRP A 79 -7.91 -0.47 -1.40
N THR A 80 -7.88 -0.28 -2.70
CA THR A 80 -8.19 -1.29 -3.71
C THR A 80 -6.88 -1.78 -4.35
N ASP A 81 -7.01 -2.62 -5.38
CA ASP A 81 -5.86 -3.00 -6.20
C ASP A 81 -5.13 -1.80 -6.83
N SER A 82 -5.82 -0.69 -7.10
CA SER A 82 -5.21 0.51 -7.69
C SER A 82 -4.11 1.06 -6.78
N GLU A 83 -4.43 1.28 -5.50
CA GLU A 83 -3.46 1.77 -4.51
C GLU A 83 -2.37 0.71 -4.22
N ALA A 84 -2.71 -0.58 -4.31
CA ALA A 84 -1.72 -1.66 -4.17
C ALA A 84 -0.69 -1.65 -5.32
N GLU A 85 -1.12 -1.37 -6.55
CA GLU A 85 -0.23 -1.24 -7.72
C GLU A 85 0.66 0.00 -7.62
N GLU A 86 0.12 1.13 -7.14
CA GLU A 86 0.91 2.33 -6.84
C GLU A 86 1.96 2.06 -5.75
N LEU A 87 1.58 1.36 -4.68
CA LEU A 87 2.52 0.94 -3.65
C LEU A 87 3.59 -0.03 -4.21
N ALA A 88 3.20 -0.96 -5.08
CA ALA A 88 4.13 -1.88 -5.72
C ALA A 88 5.17 -1.14 -6.59
N ALA A 89 4.77 -0.06 -7.26
CA ALA A 89 5.68 0.79 -8.02
C ALA A 89 6.65 1.59 -7.13
N LEU A 90 6.29 1.83 -5.87
CA LEU A 90 7.14 2.53 -4.88
C LEU A 90 8.18 1.60 -4.23
N LEU A 91 7.89 0.30 -4.09
CA LEU A 91 8.76 -0.67 -3.45
C LEU A 91 10.23 -0.62 -3.90
N PRO A 92 10.57 -0.49 -5.19
CA PRO A 92 11.96 -0.42 -5.63
C PRO A 92 12.77 0.72 -5.02
N PHE A 93 12.12 1.80 -4.55
CA PHE A 93 12.78 2.95 -3.94
C PHE A 93 12.93 2.83 -2.42
N ALA A 94 12.12 1.97 -1.77
CA ALA A 94 12.03 1.87 -0.32
C ALA A 94 13.11 0.94 0.27
N LYS A 95 14.39 1.34 0.17
CA LYS A 95 15.53 0.47 0.49
C LYS A 95 15.66 0.11 1.97
N ALA A 96 15.27 0.98 2.91
CA ALA A 96 15.27 0.67 4.34
C ALA A 96 14.00 -0.06 4.83
N LEU A 97 13.01 -0.26 3.96
CA LEU A 97 11.70 -0.76 4.34
C LEU A 97 11.77 -2.20 4.83
N GLN A 98 11.18 -2.45 6.00
CA GLN A 98 11.15 -3.78 6.63
C GLN A 98 9.75 -4.35 6.76
N ARG A 99 8.74 -3.49 6.92
CA ARG A 99 7.37 -3.90 7.28
C ARG A 99 6.32 -3.10 6.54
N ILE A 100 5.30 -3.79 6.02
CA ILE A 100 4.15 -3.17 5.38
C ILE A 100 2.88 -3.72 6.04
N PHE A 101 2.00 -2.83 6.48
CA PHE A 101 0.71 -3.16 7.08
C PHE A 101 -0.43 -2.69 6.18
N LEU A 102 -1.18 -3.63 5.61
CA LEU A 102 -2.28 -3.42 4.65
C LEU A 102 -3.59 -4.09 5.12
N THR A 103 -3.66 -4.44 6.41
CA THR A 103 -4.82 -5.13 6.99
C THR A 103 -6.12 -4.34 6.82
N GLY A 104 -7.23 -5.03 6.50
CA GLY A 104 -8.56 -4.41 6.47
C GLY A 104 -8.79 -3.47 5.27
N ASN A 105 -8.24 -3.81 4.11
CA ASN A 105 -8.48 -3.08 2.86
C ASN A 105 -9.33 -3.92 1.89
N LYS A 106 -9.50 -3.44 0.66
CA LYS A 106 -10.22 -4.09 -0.44
C LYS A 106 -9.27 -4.58 -1.53
N ILE A 107 -8.06 -5.01 -1.13
CA ILE A 107 -7.04 -5.52 -2.05
C ILE A 107 -7.41 -6.97 -2.41
N THR A 108 -7.54 -7.25 -3.70
CA THR A 108 -7.84 -8.61 -4.17
C THR A 108 -6.55 -9.39 -4.40
N SER A 109 -6.67 -10.65 -4.83
CA SER A 109 -5.54 -11.47 -5.26
C SER A 109 -4.65 -10.76 -6.30
N ARG A 110 -5.24 -9.94 -7.18
CA ARG A 110 -4.51 -9.18 -8.20
C ARG A 110 -3.58 -8.13 -7.58
N GLY A 111 -4.10 -7.25 -6.73
CA GLY A 111 -3.30 -6.22 -6.08
C GLY A 111 -2.24 -6.81 -5.14
N ALA A 112 -2.60 -7.87 -4.41
CA ALA A 112 -1.66 -8.60 -3.56
C ALA A 112 -0.51 -9.23 -4.38
N MET A 113 -0.81 -9.83 -5.54
CA MET A 113 0.18 -10.37 -6.46
C MET A 113 1.16 -9.30 -6.96
N ALA A 114 0.66 -8.11 -7.31
CA ALA A 114 1.50 -6.98 -7.73
C ALA A 114 2.51 -6.60 -6.62
N LEU A 115 2.05 -6.52 -5.37
CA LEU A 115 2.89 -6.21 -4.21
C LEU A 115 3.98 -7.27 -3.98
N VAL A 116 3.63 -8.57 -3.92
CA VAL A 116 4.62 -9.63 -3.66
C VAL A 116 5.58 -9.83 -4.83
N THR A 117 5.16 -9.54 -6.06
CA THR A 117 6.04 -9.56 -7.24
C THR A 117 7.16 -8.52 -7.13
N LYS A 118 6.83 -7.32 -6.61
CA LYS A 118 7.78 -6.23 -6.42
C LYS A 118 8.57 -6.30 -5.11
N ALA A 119 8.15 -7.13 -4.15
CA ALA A 119 8.83 -7.32 -2.87
C ALA A 119 10.30 -7.75 -3.00
N LYS A 120 10.68 -8.46 -4.08
CA LYS A 120 12.08 -8.84 -4.36
C LYS A 120 13.02 -7.64 -4.55
N GLU A 121 12.48 -6.49 -4.96
CA GLU A 121 13.23 -5.25 -5.20
C GLU A 121 13.42 -4.42 -3.91
N CYS A 122 12.75 -4.81 -2.81
CA CYS A 122 12.98 -4.30 -1.45
C CYS A 122 13.86 -5.27 -0.66
N PRO A 123 15.19 -5.09 -0.57
CA PRO A 123 16.08 -6.08 0.05
C PRO A 123 15.75 -6.34 1.54
N ASN A 124 15.44 -5.28 2.29
CA ASN A 124 15.19 -5.36 3.73
C ASN A 124 13.76 -5.71 4.13
N LEU A 125 12.84 -5.77 3.16
CA LEU A 125 11.45 -6.09 3.44
C LEU A 125 11.38 -7.52 3.95
N ARG A 126 10.82 -7.70 5.13
CA ARG A 126 10.71 -9.00 5.82
C ARG A 126 9.30 -9.34 6.25
N MET A 127 8.38 -8.37 6.24
CA MET A 127 7.00 -8.62 6.66
C MET A 127 6.00 -7.80 5.86
N MET A 128 4.94 -8.45 5.40
CA MET A 128 3.79 -7.86 4.75
C MET A 128 2.52 -8.47 5.35
N ASN A 129 1.64 -7.62 5.86
CA ASN A 129 0.37 -8.04 6.43
C ASN A 129 -0.80 -7.63 5.52
N LEU A 130 -1.40 -8.60 4.85
CA LEU A 130 -2.55 -8.49 3.96
C LEU A 130 -3.82 -9.10 4.59
N ALA A 131 -3.84 -9.40 5.88
CA ALA A 131 -5.02 -9.96 6.55
C ALA A 131 -6.27 -9.07 6.37
N ASP A 132 -7.45 -9.67 6.46
CA ASP A 132 -8.75 -8.99 6.29
C ASP A 132 -8.84 -8.22 4.94
N ASN A 133 -8.33 -8.82 3.86
CA ASN A 133 -8.53 -8.38 2.49
C ASN A 133 -9.26 -9.46 1.68
N PRO A 134 -10.03 -9.11 0.63
CA PRO A 134 -10.75 -10.06 -0.22
C PRO A 134 -9.80 -10.82 -1.19
N ILE A 135 -8.86 -11.58 -0.63
CA ILE A 135 -7.97 -12.48 -1.37
C ILE A 135 -8.65 -13.85 -1.45
N GLU A 136 -8.86 -14.34 -2.66
CA GLU A 136 -9.47 -15.65 -2.90
C GLU A 136 -8.48 -16.79 -2.61
N GLU A 137 -8.99 -17.96 -2.22
CA GLU A 137 -8.18 -19.12 -1.81
C GLU A 137 -7.16 -19.54 -2.87
N ASP A 138 -7.60 -19.66 -4.13
CA ASP A 138 -6.72 -19.97 -5.27
C ASP A 138 -5.59 -18.94 -5.44
N GLY A 139 -5.89 -17.66 -5.20
CA GLY A 139 -4.91 -16.58 -5.25
C GLY A 139 -3.92 -16.62 -4.09
N GLU A 140 -4.33 -17.13 -2.93
CA GLU A 140 -3.50 -17.18 -1.74
C GLU A 140 -2.26 -18.06 -1.95
N GLU A 141 -2.43 -19.25 -2.55
CA GLU A 141 -1.33 -20.17 -2.83
C GLU A 141 -0.27 -19.54 -3.76
N ASP A 142 -0.72 -18.91 -4.84
CA ASP A 142 0.14 -18.23 -5.80
C ASP A 142 0.91 -17.07 -5.15
N ILE A 143 0.25 -16.28 -4.32
CA ILE A 143 0.87 -15.17 -3.57
C ILE A 143 1.94 -15.71 -2.60
N ARG A 144 1.63 -16.79 -1.85
CA ARG A 144 2.59 -17.44 -0.95
C ARG A 144 3.81 -17.94 -1.70
N ARG A 145 3.60 -18.61 -2.84
CA ARG A 145 4.68 -19.12 -3.69
C ARG A 145 5.55 -17.99 -4.22
N GLN A 146 4.94 -16.91 -4.72
CA GLN A 146 5.66 -15.75 -5.23
C GLN A 146 6.48 -15.06 -4.13
N TRP A 147 5.91 -14.89 -2.93
CA TRP A 147 6.64 -14.36 -1.78
C TRP A 147 7.81 -15.26 -1.36
N ALA A 148 7.57 -16.57 -1.22
CA ALA A 148 8.59 -17.54 -0.82
C ALA A 148 9.77 -17.63 -1.80
N SER A 149 9.60 -17.22 -3.05
CA SER A 149 10.69 -17.14 -4.04
C SER A 149 11.78 -16.12 -3.68
N CYS A 150 11.47 -15.12 -2.83
CA CYS A 150 12.40 -14.04 -2.50
C CYS A 150 12.43 -13.63 -1.01
N LYS A 151 11.52 -14.16 -0.18
CA LYS A 151 11.32 -13.78 1.23
C LYS A 151 11.00 -15.00 2.09
N SER A 152 11.18 -14.88 3.41
CA SER A 152 10.72 -15.90 4.37
C SER A 152 9.19 -15.92 4.43
N ILE A 153 8.58 -17.10 4.32
CA ILE A 153 7.13 -17.28 4.35
C ILE A 153 6.47 -16.78 5.65
N GLU A 154 7.20 -16.81 6.77
CA GLU A 154 6.76 -16.27 8.07
C GLU A 154 6.47 -14.76 8.03
N GLY A 155 7.07 -14.07 7.05
CA GLY A 155 6.88 -12.65 6.81
C GLY A 155 5.53 -12.29 6.21
N LEU A 156 4.81 -13.24 5.60
CA LEU A 156 3.56 -12.96 4.90
C LEU A 156 2.36 -13.40 5.73
N ARG A 157 1.49 -12.45 6.07
CA ARG A 157 0.22 -12.71 6.77
C ARG A 157 -0.95 -12.45 5.83
N MET A 158 -1.83 -13.44 5.70
CA MET A 158 -3.08 -13.42 4.92
C MET A 158 -4.16 -14.17 5.72
N GLY A 159 -5.41 -14.12 5.25
CA GLY A 159 -6.57 -14.67 5.95
C GLY A 159 -7.22 -13.66 6.89
N THR A 160 -8.13 -14.12 7.76
CA THR A 160 -8.82 -13.25 8.72
C THR A 160 -8.04 -13.14 10.02
N LEU A 161 -8.12 -12.00 10.72
CA LEU A 161 -7.48 -11.85 12.04
C LEU A 161 -7.94 -12.89 13.07
N ARG A 162 -9.13 -13.47 12.91
CA ARG A 162 -9.65 -14.57 13.75
C ARG A 162 -8.95 -15.91 13.52
N ALA A 163 -8.46 -16.18 12.32
CA ALA A 163 -7.82 -17.45 11.99
C ALA A 163 -6.46 -17.65 12.68
N ALA A 164 -5.87 -16.61 13.29
CA ALA A 164 -4.65 -16.73 14.07
C ALA A 164 -4.86 -17.29 15.50
N GLU A 165 -6.10 -17.36 15.99
CA GLU A 165 -6.43 -17.91 17.33
C GLU A 165 -6.92 -19.37 17.28
N GLU A 166 -7.13 -19.96 16.10
CA GLU A 166 -7.68 -21.33 15.93
C GLU A 166 -6.61 -22.41 15.61
N VAL A 167 -5.37 -22.24 16.06
CA VAL A 167 -4.32 -23.30 16.00
C VAL A 167 -3.87 -23.79 17.39
N THR A 168 -4.56 -23.40 18.46
CA THR A 168 -4.32 -23.96 19.80
C THR A 168 -5.55 -24.67 20.35
N LEU A 169 -5.57 -26.00 20.20
CA LEU A 169 -5.70 -26.99 21.29
C LEU A 169 -6.31 -28.31 20.76
N GLU A 170 -5.55 -29.08 19.97
CA GLU A 170 -5.63 -30.54 20.07
C GLU A 170 -4.51 -31.02 21.00
N VAL A 171 -4.82 -31.10 22.29
CA VAL A 171 -3.96 -31.81 23.25
C VAL A 171 -4.30 -33.30 23.11
N PRO A 172 -3.34 -34.17 22.74
CA PRO A 172 -3.63 -35.59 22.60
C PRO A 172 -3.98 -36.16 23.97
N ALA A 173 -5.09 -36.88 24.02
CA ALA A 173 -5.54 -37.61 25.21
C ALA A 173 -4.46 -38.60 25.64
N ARG A 174 -3.66 -38.24 26.65
CA ARG A 174 -2.78 -39.19 27.32
C ARG A 174 -3.59 -39.90 28.40
N GLU A 175 -3.78 -41.18 28.11
CA GLU A 175 -4.30 -42.27 28.92
C GLU A 175 -4.08 -42.09 30.43
N ARG A 176 -5.18 -42.18 31.18
CA ARG A 176 -5.16 -42.67 32.55
C ARG A 176 -5.91 -43.99 32.58
N VAL A 177 -5.19 -45.10 32.53
CA VAL A 177 -5.39 -46.27 33.41
C VAL A 177 -4.01 -46.84 33.72
#